data_AF-A0A1F0VR93-F1
#
_entry.id   AF-A0A1F0VR93-F1
#
_cell.length_a   1.000
_cell.length_b   1.000
_cell.length_c   1.000
_cell.angle_alpha   90.00
_cell.angle_beta   90.00
_cell.angle_gamma   90.00
#
_symmetry.space_group_name_H-M   'P 1'
#
loop_
_entity.id
_entity.type
_entity.pdbx_description
1 polymer ?
#
loop_
_entity_poly.entity_id
_entity_poly.type
_entity_poly.pdbx_seq_one_letter_code
_entity_poly.pdbx_strand_id
1 'polypeptide(L)'
;MIDATLWRMHHTPLQLPRTQCGISLNATPRLAPKEQRAHDAQPSARIDNSGLREVIEEAGPLPGRLKSGDVATWIFITIVVLFVCGMAFTFIYDFLGSARHVISQFRLISFIPVFPLLIILIIVGIGLRRVAMKVSRSRRLRTAWRNGWVEYRPALIGELVYLRSKTVGPDDRERTYFYYSAPLLLLQPDGTLARAMSGEFRAANPNWLRSRGTAIAEGSRLATVDSTNNNGWTVAAYRTDGTSSEAELSCGLTGRQVEAVLSFAEQRWVR
;
A
#
# COMPACT_ATOMS: atom_id res chain seq x y z
N MET A 1 59.84 6.51 -18.96
CA MET A 1 58.53 5.90 -19.28
C MET A 1 57.96 5.43 -17.97
N ILE A 2 56.91 6.09 -17.50
CA ILE A 2 56.25 5.78 -16.22
C ILE A 2 55.15 4.78 -16.54
N ASP A 3 55.36 3.53 -16.12
CA ASP A 3 54.39 2.46 -16.26
C ASP A 3 53.25 2.72 -15.27
N ALA A 4 52.08 3.06 -15.78
CA ALA A 4 50.89 3.28 -14.97
C ALA A 4 50.29 1.91 -14.62
N THR A 5 50.57 1.45 -13.39
CA THR A 5 49.89 0.30 -12.77
C THR A 5 48.39 0.58 -12.69
N LEU A 6 47.67 0.04 -13.67
CA LEU A 6 46.22 -0.02 -13.72
C LEU A 6 45.75 -0.95 -12.59
N TRP A 7 45.35 -0.36 -11.46
CA TRP A 7 44.67 -1.10 -10.40
C TRP A 7 43.41 -1.71 -10.98
N ARG A 8 43.43 -3.03 -11.20
CA ARG A 8 42.22 -3.83 -11.40
C ARG A 8 41.39 -3.66 -10.13
N MET A 9 40.38 -2.79 -10.18
CA MET A 9 39.32 -2.81 -9.19
C MET A 9 38.65 -4.17 -9.32
N HIS A 10 38.91 -5.05 -8.36
CA HIS A 10 38.06 -6.21 -8.14
C HIS A 10 36.69 -5.67 -7.75
N HIS A 11 35.79 -5.57 -8.73
CA HIS A 11 34.37 -5.40 -8.47
C HIS A 11 33.93 -6.67 -7.75
N THR A 12 33.90 -6.61 -6.42
CA THR A 12 33.10 -7.57 -5.65
C THR A 12 31.70 -7.44 -6.22
N PRO A 13 31.11 -8.51 -6.80
CA PRO A 13 29.74 -8.43 -7.30
C PRO A 13 28.89 -7.95 -6.13
N LEU A 14 28.10 -6.90 -6.35
CA LEU A 14 27.15 -6.41 -5.35
C LEU A 14 26.15 -7.56 -5.13
N GLN A 15 26.47 -8.48 -4.23
CA GLN A 15 25.49 -9.46 -3.80
C GLN A 15 24.38 -8.65 -3.18
N LEU A 16 23.17 -8.73 -3.72
CA LEU A 16 21.98 -8.22 -3.04
C LEU A 16 21.74 -9.21 -1.91
N PRO A 17 22.18 -8.94 -0.65
CA PRO A 17 22.03 -9.93 0.40
C PRO A 17 20.54 -10.27 0.51
N ARG A 18 20.23 -11.57 0.51
CA ARG A 18 18.87 -12.13 0.63
C ARG A 18 18.15 -11.72 1.93
N THR A 19 18.77 -10.89 2.76
CA THR A 19 18.11 -10.18 3.86
C THR A 19 17.09 -9.21 3.27
N GLN A 20 15.92 -9.78 2.94
CA GLN A 20 14.69 -9.03 2.81
C GLN A 20 14.58 -8.07 4.00
N CYS A 21 14.19 -6.84 3.71
CA CYS A 21 13.90 -5.87 4.75
C CYS A 21 12.97 -6.49 5.80
N GLY A 22 13.50 -6.73 7.02
CA GLY A 22 12.77 -7.35 8.13
C GLY A 22 11.71 -6.43 8.76
N ILE A 23 11.51 -5.25 8.17
CA ILE A 23 10.60 -4.23 8.67
C ILE A 23 9.27 -4.36 7.93
N SER A 24 8.18 -4.55 8.68
CA SER A 24 6.84 -4.43 8.12
C SER A 24 6.52 -2.96 7.86
N LEU A 25 6.50 -2.57 6.58
CA LEU A 25 6.26 -1.19 6.14
C LEU A 25 4.79 -1.02 5.70
N ASN A 26 4.08 -0.07 6.31
CA ASN A 26 2.73 0.31 5.90
C ASN A 26 2.71 1.79 5.49
N ALA A 27 2.69 2.08 4.20
CA ALA A 27 2.56 3.46 3.71
C ALA A 27 1.10 3.80 3.38
N THR A 28 0.79 5.09 3.26
CA THR A 28 -0.48 5.54 2.69
C THR A 28 -0.25 5.77 1.20
N PRO A 29 -0.77 4.93 0.28
CA PRO A 29 -0.37 5.01 -1.13
C PRO A 29 -0.72 6.35 -1.81
N ARG A 30 0.29 7.12 -2.19
CA ARG A 30 0.19 8.38 -2.95
C ARG A 30 0.57 8.20 -4.44
N LEU A 31 1.10 7.04 -4.82
CA LEU A 31 1.53 6.71 -6.20
C LEU A 31 0.52 6.97 -7.32
N ALA A 32 -0.79 7.01 -7.06
CA ALA A 32 -1.80 7.26 -8.08
C ALA A 32 -2.91 8.15 -7.51
N PRO A 33 -2.72 9.48 -7.44
CA PRO A 33 -3.70 10.41 -6.87
C PRO A 33 -4.99 10.46 -7.72
N LYS A 34 -6.07 11.02 -7.18
CA LYS A 34 -7.36 11.04 -7.89
C LYS A 34 -7.34 12.06 -9.04
N GLU A 35 -6.57 13.12 -8.82
CA GLU A 35 -6.41 14.31 -9.66
C GLU A 35 -5.73 13.96 -10.99
N GLN A 36 -4.78 13.01 -10.97
CA GLN A 36 -4.02 12.59 -12.16
C GLN A 36 -4.70 11.47 -12.96
N ARG A 37 -5.93 11.06 -12.62
CA ARG A 37 -6.60 9.90 -13.25
C ARG A 37 -6.69 10.00 -14.78
N ALA A 38 -6.98 11.18 -15.33
CA ALA A 38 -7.10 11.36 -16.77
C ALA A 38 -5.74 11.27 -17.48
N HIS A 39 -4.70 11.78 -16.83
CA HIS A 39 -3.32 11.70 -17.29
C HIS A 39 -2.82 10.24 -17.24
N ASP A 40 -2.99 9.59 -16.09
CA ASP A 40 -2.55 8.20 -15.84
C ASP A 40 -3.24 7.18 -16.77
N ALA A 41 -4.38 7.55 -17.40
CA ALA A 41 -5.10 6.71 -18.34
C ALA A 41 -4.43 6.61 -19.71
N GLN A 42 -3.57 7.57 -20.07
CA GLN A 42 -2.79 7.56 -21.30
C GLN A 42 -1.48 6.77 -21.08
N PRO A 43 -0.93 6.08 -22.10
CA PRO A 43 0.36 5.42 -21.98
C PRO A 43 1.50 6.43 -21.81
N SER A 44 2.42 6.17 -20.87
CA SER A 44 3.62 6.96 -20.67
C SER A 44 4.60 6.76 -21.83
N ALA A 45 5.26 7.84 -22.25
CA ALA A 45 6.33 7.77 -23.24
C ALA A 45 7.62 7.11 -22.71
N ARG A 46 7.76 6.97 -21.38
CA ARG A 46 8.96 6.45 -20.70
C ARG A 46 8.68 5.13 -20.01
N ILE A 47 8.01 4.21 -20.69
CA ILE A 47 7.77 2.87 -20.16
C ILE A 47 9.12 2.13 -20.03
N ASP A 48 9.42 1.64 -18.83
CA ASP A 48 10.56 0.75 -18.61
C ASP A 48 10.39 -0.59 -19.37
N ASN A 49 11.41 -0.93 -20.15
CA ASN A 49 11.52 -2.16 -20.94
C ASN A 49 12.61 -3.11 -20.39
N SER A 50 13.03 -2.93 -19.13
CA SER A 50 14.10 -3.70 -18.51
C SER A 50 13.80 -5.19 -18.25
N GLY A 51 12.55 -5.64 -18.44
CA GLY A 51 12.10 -6.99 -18.10
C GLY A 51 11.50 -7.10 -16.69
N LEU A 52 11.62 -6.07 -15.85
CA LEU A 52 11.18 -6.12 -14.45
C LEU A 52 9.65 -6.16 -14.31
N ARG A 53 8.92 -5.59 -15.27
CA ARG A 53 7.46 -5.59 -15.25
C ARG A 53 6.90 -6.98 -15.50
N GLU A 54 7.48 -7.72 -16.45
CA GLU A 54 7.14 -9.09 -16.76
C GLU A 54 7.37 -10.00 -15.54
N VAL A 55 8.49 -9.81 -14.84
CA VAL A 55 8.80 -10.55 -13.61
C VAL A 55 7.76 -10.30 -12.50
N ILE A 56 7.31 -9.05 -12.34
CA ILE A 56 6.25 -8.72 -11.36
C ILE A 56 4.92 -9.36 -11.75
N GLU A 57 4.59 -9.38 -13.04
CA GLU A 57 3.38 -10.01 -13.59
C GLU A 57 3.37 -11.52 -13.41
N GLU A 58 4.51 -12.17 -13.66
CA GLU A 58 4.65 -13.62 -13.56
C GLU A 58 4.66 -14.09 -12.09
N ALA A 59 5.31 -13.35 -11.21
CA ALA A 59 5.47 -13.74 -9.80
C ALA A 59 4.19 -13.60 -8.96
N GLY A 60 3.15 -12.90 -9.45
CA GLY A 60 1.93 -12.74 -8.66
C GLY A 60 0.88 -11.78 -9.22
N PRO A 61 -0.15 -11.48 -8.42
CA PRO A 61 -1.25 -10.63 -8.85
C PRO A 61 -0.79 -9.19 -9.10
N LEU A 62 -1.45 -8.53 -10.05
CA LEU A 62 -1.15 -7.14 -10.42
C LEU A 62 -1.12 -6.19 -9.21
N PRO A 63 -0.20 -5.21 -9.19
CA PRO A 63 -0.09 -4.26 -8.10
C PRO A 63 -1.40 -3.51 -7.83
N GLY A 64 -1.61 -3.13 -6.57
CA GLY A 64 -2.84 -2.48 -6.12
C GLY A 64 -4.01 -3.43 -5.87
N ARG A 65 -3.77 -4.73 -5.70
CA ARG A 65 -4.81 -5.69 -5.32
C ARG A 65 -5.46 -5.30 -3.98
N LEU A 66 -6.78 -5.38 -3.94
CA LEU A 66 -7.54 -5.29 -2.70
C LEU A 66 -7.30 -6.54 -1.86
N LYS A 67 -7.00 -6.37 -0.57
CA LYS A 67 -7.03 -7.48 0.39
C LYS A 67 -8.43 -8.10 0.33
N SER A 68 -8.51 -9.36 -0.08
CA SER A 68 -9.78 -10.08 -0.27
C SER A 68 -10.62 -10.06 1.00
N GLY A 69 -9.98 -10.15 2.17
CA GLY A 69 -10.66 -10.08 3.47
C GLY A 69 -11.44 -8.78 3.70
N ASP A 70 -10.91 -7.63 3.27
CA ASP A 70 -11.58 -6.33 3.48
C ASP A 70 -12.85 -6.22 2.63
N VAL A 71 -12.83 -6.74 1.40
CA VAL A 71 -13.99 -6.69 0.49
C VAL A 71 -15.02 -7.75 0.89
N ALA A 72 -14.56 -8.97 1.18
CA ALA A 72 -15.42 -10.08 1.60
C ALA A 72 -16.19 -9.76 2.89
N THR A 73 -15.53 -9.13 3.88
CA THR A 73 -16.19 -8.72 5.13
C THR A 73 -17.34 -7.76 4.87
N TRP A 74 -17.17 -6.76 4.00
CA TRP A 74 -18.25 -5.81 3.67
C TRP A 74 -19.36 -6.41 2.82
N ILE A 75 -19.03 -7.32 1.89
CA ILE A 75 -20.02 -8.06 1.11
C ILE A 75 -20.87 -8.91 2.05
N PHE A 76 -20.24 -9.66 2.96
CA PHE A 76 -20.94 -10.49 3.94
C PHE A 76 -21.87 -9.65 4.83
N ILE A 77 -21.38 -8.54 5.39
CA ILE A 77 -22.20 -7.61 6.19
C ILE A 77 -23.40 -7.11 5.38
N THR A 78 -23.19 -6.79 4.10
CA THR A 78 -24.26 -6.29 3.23
C THR A 78 -25.32 -7.36 2.95
N ILE A 79 -24.91 -8.61 2.72
CA ILE A 79 -25.83 -9.74 2.50
C ILE A 79 -26.66 -10.00 3.77
N VAL A 80 -26.01 -10.07 4.94
CA VAL A 80 -26.70 -10.29 6.22
C VAL A 80 -27.71 -9.18 6.48
N VAL A 81 -27.33 -7.93 6.23
CA VAL A 81 -28.23 -6.78 6.35
C VAL A 81 -29.42 -6.90 5.41
N LEU A 82 -29.19 -7.18 4.12
CA LEU A 82 -30.29 -7.32 3.15
C LEU A 82 -31.26 -8.43 3.55
N PHE A 83 -30.74 -9.54 4.09
CA PHE A 83 -31.56 -10.64 4.60
C PHE A 83 -32.43 -10.21 5.80
N VAL A 84 -31.86 -9.51 6.78
CA VAL A 84 -32.61 -8.98 7.94
C VAL A 84 -33.66 -7.95 7.49
N CYS A 85 -33.32 -7.09 6.54
CA CYS A 85 -34.27 -6.14 5.95
C CYS A 85 -35.43 -6.86 5.23
N GLY A 86 -35.14 -7.94 4.49
CA GLY A 86 -36.16 -8.75 3.83
C GLY A 86 -37.11 -9.43 4.82
N MET A 87 -36.57 -9.99 5.92
CA MET A 87 -37.36 -10.57 7.01
C MET A 87 -38.23 -9.52 7.72
N ALA A 88 -37.69 -8.32 7.96
CA ALA A 88 -38.47 -7.22 8.53
C ALA A 88 -39.58 -6.74 7.57
N PHE A 89 -39.30 -6.68 6.27
CA PHE A 89 -40.27 -6.22 5.27
C PHE A 89 -41.42 -7.23 5.09
N THR A 90 -41.13 -8.53 5.04
CA THR A 90 -42.15 -9.60 5.01
C THR A 90 -43.01 -9.58 6.27
N PHE A 91 -42.40 -9.43 7.45
CA PHE A 91 -43.14 -9.29 8.71
C PHE A 91 -44.07 -8.06 8.72
N ILE A 92 -43.60 -6.91 8.24
CA ILE A 92 -44.43 -5.68 8.13
C ILE A 92 -45.54 -5.88 7.11
N TYR A 93 -45.26 -6.51 5.96
CA TYR A 93 -46.24 -6.76 4.91
C TYR A 93 -47.35 -7.71 5.38
N ASP A 94 -47.01 -8.79 6.06
CA ASP A 94 -47.98 -9.74 6.62
C ASP A 94 -48.81 -9.10 7.74
N PHE A 95 -48.17 -8.31 8.60
CA PHE A 95 -48.84 -7.56 9.68
C PHE A 95 -49.79 -6.49 9.14
N LEU A 96 -49.39 -5.70 8.13
CA LEU A 96 -50.26 -4.70 7.48
C LEU A 96 -51.31 -5.33 6.54
N GLY A 97 -50.97 -6.44 5.88
CA GLY A 97 -51.86 -7.18 4.99
C GLY A 97 -53.03 -7.80 5.76
N SER A 98 -52.76 -8.38 6.93
CA SER A 98 -53.79 -8.85 7.85
C SER A 98 -54.57 -7.70 8.52
N ALA A 99 -54.01 -6.50 8.62
CA ALA A 99 -54.64 -5.34 9.25
C ALA A 99 -55.63 -4.57 8.35
N ARG A 100 -55.82 -4.95 7.07
CA ARG A 100 -56.87 -4.35 6.21
C ARG A 100 -58.30 -4.52 6.75
N HIS A 101 -58.50 -5.39 7.74
CA HIS A 101 -59.81 -5.56 8.40
C HIS A 101 -60.00 -4.75 9.69
N VAL A 102 -58.99 -4.02 10.19
CA VAL A 102 -59.09 -3.31 11.49
C VAL A 102 -58.42 -1.93 11.42
N ILE A 103 -58.87 -1.09 10.48
CA ILE A 103 -58.38 0.30 10.38
C ILE A 103 -59.22 1.19 11.29
N SER A 104 -58.68 1.61 12.44
CA SER A 104 -59.16 2.83 13.10
C SER A 104 -58.22 3.50 14.13
N GLN A 105 -57.24 2.84 14.77
CA GLN A 105 -56.62 3.46 15.97
C GLN A 105 -55.09 3.55 16.08
N PHE A 106 -54.28 2.94 15.21
CA PHE A 106 -52.82 2.89 15.44
C PHE A 106 -51.99 3.55 14.32
N ARG A 107 -52.11 4.89 14.17
CA ARG A 107 -51.27 5.67 13.24
C ARG A 107 -49.83 5.96 13.76
N LEU A 108 -49.54 5.75 15.04
CA LEU A 108 -48.22 6.08 15.63
C LEU A 108 -47.26 4.88 15.75
N ILE A 109 -47.76 3.65 15.88
CA ILE A 109 -46.92 2.43 16.01
C ILE A 109 -46.30 2.01 14.67
N SER A 110 -46.84 2.48 13.54
CA SER A 110 -46.39 2.13 12.19
C SER A 110 -44.99 2.65 11.82
N PHE A 111 -44.40 3.57 12.59
CA PHE A 111 -43.08 4.16 12.29
C PHE A 111 -41.92 3.52 13.07
N ILE A 112 -42.21 2.73 14.11
CA ILE A 112 -41.20 2.05 14.93
C ILE A 112 -40.25 1.15 14.11
N PRO A 113 -40.71 0.39 13.08
CA PRO A 113 -39.79 -0.42 12.27
C PRO A 113 -39.04 0.37 11.18
N VAL A 114 -39.42 1.62 10.89
CA VAL A 114 -38.83 2.43 9.81
C VAL A 114 -37.47 3.01 10.20
N PHE A 115 -37.33 3.47 11.45
CA PHE A 115 -36.07 4.01 11.96
C PHE A 115 -34.89 3.02 11.97
N PRO A 116 -35.03 1.77 12.48
CA PRO A 116 -33.93 0.81 12.44
C PRO A 116 -33.56 0.42 11.01
N LEU A 117 -34.54 0.28 10.10
CA LEU A 117 -34.30 0.01 8.69
C LEU A 117 -33.47 1.12 8.03
N LEU A 118 -33.79 2.39 8.33
CA LEU A 118 -33.07 3.55 7.80
C LEU A 118 -31.62 3.62 8.33
N ILE A 119 -31.40 3.36 9.63
CA ILE A 119 -30.05 3.30 10.23
C ILE A 119 -29.21 2.21 9.56
N ILE A 120 -29.80 1.02 9.35
CA ILE A 120 -29.14 -0.11 8.71
C ILE A 120 -28.75 0.22 7.26
N LEU A 121 -29.64 0.87 6.50
CA LEU A 121 -29.35 1.34 5.14
C LEU A 121 -28.20 2.36 5.12
N ILE A 122 -28.15 3.30 6.07
CA ILE A 122 -27.05 4.26 6.19
C ILE A 122 -25.71 3.55 6.42
N ILE A 123 -25.67 2.56 7.32
CA ILE A 123 -24.45 1.78 7.61
C ILE A 123 -23.98 1.04 6.36
N VAL A 124 -24.90 0.40 5.63
CA VAL A 124 -24.58 -0.29 4.36
C VAL A 124 -24.09 0.69 3.30
N GLY A 125 -24.74 1.85 3.15
CA GLY A 125 -24.31 2.89 2.21
C GLY A 125 -22.89 3.39 2.51
N ILE A 126 -22.56 3.61 3.78
CA ILE A 126 -21.20 3.99 4.22
C ILE A 126 -20.21 2.86 3.88
N GLY A 127 -20.59 1.61 4.13
CA GLY A 127 -19.80 0.42 3.82
C GLY A 127 -19.47 0.29 2.33
N LEU A 128 -20.51 0.28 1.49
CA LEU A 128 -20.40 0.27 0.03
C LEU A 128 -19.52 1.40 -0.48
N ARG A 129 -19.70 2.63 0.03
CA ARG A 129 -18.88 3.78 -0.34
C ARG A 129 -17.41 3.54 0.01
N ARG A 130 -17.10 3.01 1.20
CA ARG A 130 -15.72 2.69 1.60
C ARG A 130 -15.10 1.62 0.69
N VAL A 131 -15.83 0.57 0.36
CA VAL A 131 -15.38 -0.47 -0.57
C VAL A 131 -15.15 0.12 -1.96
N ALA A 132 -16.12 0.87 -2.49
CA ALA A 132 -16.01 1.51 -3.79
C ALA A 132 -14.80 2.46 -3.88
N MET A 133 -14.51 3.23 -2.82
CA MET A 133 -13.32 4.07 -2.75
C MET A 133 -12.03 3.25 -2.78
N LYS A 134 -11.96 2.13 -2.04
CA LYS A 134 -10.81 1.21 -2.09
C LYS A 134 -10.64 0.60 -3.48
N VAL A 135 -11.72 0.07 -4.07
CA VAL A 135 -11.73 -0.49 -5.44
C VAL A 135 -11.27 0.53 -6.46
N SER A 136 -11.78 1.76 -6.39
CA SER A 136 -11.38 2.85 -7.28
C SER A 136 -9.89 3.13 -7.16
N ARG A 137 -9.36 3.28 -5.95
CA ARG A 137 -7.92 3.51 -5.72
C ARG A 137 -7.06 2.39 -6.29
N SER A 138 -7.44 1.14 -6.04
CA SER A 138 -6.78 -0.05 -6.60
C SER A 138 -6.77 -0.06 -8.12
N ARG A 139 -7.92 0.27 -8.74
CA ARG A 139 -8.01 0.38 -10.21
C ARG A 139 -7.11 1.49 -10.74
N ARG A 140 -7.08 2.67 -10.09
CA ARG A 140 -6.19 3.77 -10.51
C ARG A 140 -4.72 3.37 -10.48
N LEU A 141 -4.27 2.77 -9.38
CA LEU A 141 -2.87 2.31 -9.28
C LEU A 141 -2.54 1.28 -10.36
N ARG A 142 -3.45 0.32 -10.60
CA ARG A 142 -3.28 -0.66 -11.68
C ARG A 142 -3.20 -0.01 -13.06
N THR A 143 -4.05 0.98 -13.34
CA THR A 143 -4.02 1.72 -14.61
C THR A 143 -2.72 2.50 -14.74
N ALA A 144 -2.32 3.25 -13.71
CA ALA A 144 -1.09 4.03 -13.70
C ALA A 144 0.14 3.12 -13.93
N TRP A 145 0.21 1.99 -13.23
CA TRP A 145 1.29 1.01 -13.43
C TRP A 145 1.24 0.37 -14.82
N ARG A 146 0.07 -0.08 -15.30
CA ARG A 146 -0.07 -0.68 -16.64
C ARG A 146 0.39 0.27 -17.74
N ASN A 147 0.11 1.55 -17.58
CA ASN A 147 0.48 2.61 -18.50
C ASN A 147 1.89 3.17 -18.28
N GLY A 148 2.68 2.65 -17.33
CA GLY A 148 4.07 3.05 -17.10
C GLY A 148 4.28 4.35 -16.32
N TRP A 149 3.26 4.83 -15.62
CA TRP A 149 3.38 6.00 -14.73
C TRP A 149 3.96 5.66 -13.37
N VAL A 150 3.86 4.38 -12.96
CA VAL A 150 4.44 3.87 -11.72
C VAL A 150 5.44 2.78 -12.06
N GLU A 151 6.66 2.96 -11.57
CA GLU A 151 7.74 2.00 -11.71
C GLU A 151 8.13 1.43 -10.36
N TYR A 152 8.63 0.20 -10.37
CA TYR A 152 9.10 -0.53 -9.20
C TYR A 152 10.60 -0.79 -9.38
N ARG A 153 11.42 -0.49 -8.37
CA ARG A 153 12.86 -0.73 -8.39
C ARG A 153 13.33 -1.38 -7.09
N PRO A 154 14.34 -2.27 -7.14
CA PRO A 154 15.09 -2.65 -5.95
C PRO A 154 15.64 -1.41 -5.25
N ALA A 155 15.50 -1.36 -3.94
CA ALA A 155 15.87 -0.23 -3.11
C ALA A 155 16.57 -0.73 -1.84
N LEU A 156 17.76 -0.20 -1.57
CA LEU A 156 18.42 -0.35 -0.28
C LEU A 156 17.86 0.70 0.67
N ILE A 157 17.33 0.27 1.81
CA ILE A 157 16.80 1.18 2.82
C ILE A 157 17.93 1.59 3.75
N GLY A 158 18.22 2.88 3.84
CA GLY A 158 19.16 3.42 4.83
C GLY A 158 18.58 3.49 6.24
N GLU A 159 19.15 4.37 7.05
CA GLU A 159 18.70 4.57 8.42
C GLU A 159 17.30 5.17 8.49
N LEU A 160 16.48 4.67 9.41
CA LEU A 160 15.13 5.18 9.60
C LEU A 160 15.16 6.53 10.32
N VAL A 161 14.47 7.53 9.78
CA VAL A 161 14.22 8.81 10.42
C VAL A 161 12.86 8.77 11.07
N TYR A 162 12.80 8.87 12.40
CA TYR A 162 11.53 9.04 13.10
C TYR A 162 10.96 10.44 12.84
N LEU A 163 9.73 10.50 12.33
CA LEU A 163 9.07 11.77 12.00
C LEU A 163 8.07 12.17 13.07
N ARG A 164 7.16 11.25 13.42
CA ARG A 164 6.08 11.52 14.36
C ARG A 164 5.44 10.24 14.87
N SER A 165 4.68 10.37 15.95
CA SER A 165 3.72 9.36 16.37
C SER A 165 2.31 9.95 16.41
N LYS A 166 1.32 9.10 16.17
CA LYS A 166 -0.09 9.46 16.28
C LYS A 166 -0.83 8.39 17.05
N THR A 167 -1.42 8.76 18.17
CA THR A 167 -2.32 7.89 18.92
C THR A 167 -3.74 8.01 18.34
N VAL A 168 -4.35 6.87 18.05
CA VAL A 168 -5.70 6.79 17.50
C VAL A 168 -6.47 5.69 18.23
N GLY A 169 -7.61 6.04 18.78
CA GLY A 169 -8.52 5.13 19.45
C GLY A 169 -9.34 5.86 20.51
N PRO A 170 -10.41 5.23 21.01
CA PRO A 170 -10.98 5.60 22.30
C PRO A 170 -9.96 5.32 23.42
N ASP A 171 -10.06 6.05 24.53
CA ASP A 171 -9.10 6.02 25.66
C ASP A 171 -8.83 4.59 26.20
N ASP A 172 -9.79 3.68 26.07
CA ASP A 172 -9.69 2.28 26.49
C ASP A 172 -8.93 1.37 25.50
N ARG A 173 -8.73 1.82 24.25
CA ARG A 173 -8.09 1.06 23.15
C ARG A 173 -7.21 1.94 22.26
N GLU A 174 -6.40 2.77 22.89
CA GLU A 174 -5.44 3.61 22.19
C GLU A 174 -4.41 2.78 21.41
N ARG A 175 -4.20 3.12 20.14
CA ARG A 175 -3.12 2.58 19.32
C ARG A 175 -2.22 3.70 18.86
N THR A 176 -0.97 3.68 19.30
CA THR A 176 0.07 4.58 18.82
C THR A 176 0.69 4.06 17.53
N TYR A 177 0.68 4.91 16.51
CA TYR A 177 1.27 4.64 15.20
C TYR A 177 2.53 5.50 15.03
N PHE A 178 3.66 4.87 14.70
CA PHE A 178 4.95 5.53 14.51
C PHE A 178 5.24 5.66 13.02
N TYR A 179 5.58 6.87 12.59
CA TYR A 179 5.83 7.22 11.19
C TYR A 179 7.28 7.60 10.98
N TYR A 180 7.83 7.12 9.86
CA TYR A 180 9.22 7.24 9.49
C TYR A 180 9.38 7.62 8.01
N SER A 181 10.55 8.13 7.67
CA SER A 181 11.10 8.16 6.31
C SER A 181 12.50 7.55 6.32
N ALA A 182 13.05 7.24 5.15
CA ALA A 182 14.40 6.73 5.02
C ALA A 182 15.05 7.19 3.70
N PRO A 183 16.35 7.51 3.69
CA PRO A 183 17.10 7.65 2.44
C PRO A 183 17.20 6.28 1.77
N LEU A 184 17.12 6.26 0.44
CA LEU A 184 17.09 5.06 -0.37
C LEU A 184 18.18 5.11 -1.44
N LEU A 185 18.76 3.95 -1.77
CA LEU A 185 19.52 3.74 -3.00
C LEU A 185 18.72 2.83 -3.92
N LEU A 186 18.21 3.39 -5.00
CA LEU A 186 17.45 2.69 -6.03
C LEU A 186 18.42 2.10 -7.06
N LEU A 187 18.35 0.79 -7.27
CA LEU A 187 19.12 0.12 -8.30
C LEU A 187 18.46 0.31 -9.67
N GLN A 188 19.21 0.88 -10.59
CA GLN A 188 18.82 1.12 -11.97
C GLN A 188 19.20 -0.08 -12.87
N PRO A 189 18.56 -0.23 -14.05
CA PRO A 189 18.86 -1.34 -14.98
C PRO A 189 20.30 -1.40 -15.47
N ASP A 190 20.98 -0.26 -15.48
CA ASP A 190 22.39 -0.13 -15.86
C ASP A 190 23.35 -0.49 -14.72
N GLY A 191 22.83 -0.94 -13.57
CA GLY A 191 23.60 -1.28 -12.38
C GLY A 191 23.95 -0.08 -11.50
N THR A 192 23.59 1.14 -11.88
CA THR A 192 23.86 2.33 -11.07
C THR A 192 22.91 2.45 -9.88
N LEU A 193 23.35 3.15 -8.83
CA LEU A 193 22.55 3.42 -7.63
C LEU A 193 22.13 4.90 -7.60
N ALA A 194 20.84 5.15 -7.79
CA ALA A 194 20.26 6.48 -7.70
C ALA A 194 19.80 6.78 -6.27
N ARG A 195 20.18 7.93 -5.72
CA ARG A 195 19.69 8.38 -4.40
C ARG A 195 18.25 8.87 -4.51
N ALA A 196 17.40 8.39 -3.61
CA ALA A 196 16.03 8.84 -3.44
C ALA A 196 15.69 8.98 -1.95
N MET A 197 14.56 9.61 -1.65
CA MET A 197 14.00 9.64 -0.29
C MET A 197 12.71 8.85 -0.29
N SER A 198 12.47 8.07 0.77
CA SER A 198 11.18 7.41 0.91
C SER A 198 10.10 8.41 1.31
N GLY A 199 8.87 8.18 0.84
CA GLY A 199 7.70 8.83 1.44
C GLY A 199 7.48 8.39 2.89
N GLU A 200 6.57 9.06 3.58
CA GLU A 200 6.19 8.71 4.95
C GLU A 200 5.55 7.31 5.00
N PHE A 201 6.15 6.41 5.79
CA PHE A 201 5.62 5.07 6.04
C PHE A 201 5.53 4.79 7.54
N ARG A 202 4.66 3.85 7.90
CA ARG A 202 4.47 3.38 9.26
C ARG A 202 5.30 2.12 9.50
N ALA A 203 5.99 2.10 10.64
CA ALA A 203 6.70 0.93 11.14
C ALA A 203 6.41 0.70 12.64
N ALA A 204 7.12 -0.25 13.25
CA ALA A 204 6.99 -0.56 14.67
C ALA A 204 7.54 0.56 15.58
N ASN A 205 7.37 0.39 16.90
CA ASN A 205 7.92 1.32 17.90
C ASN A 205 9.46 1.44 17.74
N PRO A 206 10.03 2.65 17.84
CA PRO A 206 11.48 2.87 17.72
C PRO A 206 12.32 1.96 18.63
N ASN A 207 11.90 1.75 19.89
CA ASN A 207 12.64 0.93 20.85
C ASN A 207 12.66 -0.54 20.44
N TRP A 208 11.55 -1.04 19.90
CA TRP A 208 11.46 -2.40 19.40
C TRP A 208 12.33 -2.60 18.16
N LEU A 209 12.33 -1.62 17.24
CA LEU A 209 13.20 -1.63 16.06
C LEU A 209 14.68 -1.61 16.44
N ARG A 210 15.09 -0.75 17.38
CA ARG A 210 16.47 -0.73 17.91
C ARG A 210 16.86 -2.08 18.53
N SER A 211 15.97 -2.70 19.31
CA SER A 211 16.23 -4.01 19.90
C SER A 211 16.42 -5.14 18.87
N ARG A 212 15.92 -4.95 17.64
CA ARG A 212 16.07 -5.87 16.50
C ARG A 212 17.27 -5.54 15.61
N GLY A 213 18.10 -4.57 16.00
CA GLY A 213 19.25 -4.12 15.21
C GLY A 213 18.87 -3.30 13.98
N THR A 214 17.65 -2.75 13.93
CA THR A 214 17.28 -1.80 12.87
C THR A 214 18.07 -0.51 13.04
N ALA A 215 18.71 -0.06 11.96
CA ALA A 215 19.43 1.20 11.93
C ALA A 215 18.41 2.36 11.92
N ILE A 216 18.41 3.17 12.99
CA ILE A 216 17.53 4.33 13.17
C ILE A 216 18.42 5.53 13.43
N ALA A 217 18.28 6.58 12.62
CA ALA A 217 19.02 7.81 12.78
C ALA A 217 18.53 8.59 14.01
N GLU A 218 19.45 9.23 14.71
CA GLU A 218 19.14 10.12 15.84
C GLU A 218 18.46 11.42 15.38
N GLY A 219 18.63 11.79 14.11
CA GLY A 219 17.98 12.96 13.50
C GLY A 219 18.00 12.92 11.97
N SER A 220 17.10 13.69 11.34
CA SER A 220 16.91 13.68 9.88
C SER A 220 18.14 14.10 9.07
N ARG A 221 19.00 14.96 9.63
CA ARG A 221 20.25 15.43 8.99
C ARG A 221 21.38 14.41 9.03
N LEU A 222 21.28 13.42 9.91
CA LEU A 222 22.31 12.40 10.13
C LEU A 222 21.99 11.09 9.41
N ALA A 223 20.78 10.95 8.88
CA ALA A 223 20.35 9.71 8.23
C ALA A 223 21.14 9.47 6.95
N THR A 224 21.82 8.34 6.91
CA THR A 224 22.62 7.92 5.77
C THR A 224 22.09 6.62 5.17
N VAL A 225 22.50 6.36 3.93
CA VAL A 225 22.32 5.07 3.28
C VAL A 225 23.67 4.66 2.71
N ASP A 226 24.22 3.59 3.25
CA ASP A 226 25.46 2.99 2.78
C ASP A 226 25.42 1.46 2.95
N SER A 227 26.47 0.77 2.50
CA SER A 227 26.56 -0.69 2.58
C SER A 227 26.65 -1.24 4.02
N THR A 228 26.94 -0.39 5.01
CA THR A 228 27.17 -0.75 6.41
C THR A 228 25.95 -0.42 7.28
N ASN A 229 25.39 0.78 7.11
CA ASN A 229 24.24 1.33 7.84
C ASN A 229 23.00 1.29 6.94
N ASN A 230 22.43 0.08 6.82
CA ASN A 230 21.19 -0.14 6.09
C ASN A 230 20.28 -1.14 6.80
N ASN A 231 19.02 -1.14 6.39
CA ASN A 231 17.96 -1.99 6.87
C ASN A 231 17.58 -3.07 5.83
N GLY A 232 18.50 -3.38 4.91
CA GLY A 232 18.34 -4.38 3.86
C GLY A 232 17.63 -3.88 2.60
N TRP A 233 17.49 -4.81 1.65
CA TRP A 233 16.89 -4.55 0.34
C TRP A 233 15.40 -4.81 0.34
N THR A 234 14.68 -4.00 -0.43
CA THR A 234 13.26 -4.19 -0.75
C THR A 234 12.96 -3.67 -2.16
N VAL A 235 11.67 -3.55 -2.51
CA VAL A 235 11.23 -2.88 -3.73
C VAL A 235 10.49 -1.59 -3.37
N ALA A 236 10.98 -0.47 -3.87
CA ALA A 236 10.31 0.82 -3.79
C ALA A 236 9.59 1.10 -5.12
N ALA A 237 8.47 1.81 -5.04
CA ALA A 237 7.79 2.33 -6.22
C ALA A 237 7.87 3.85 -6.28
N TYR A 238 7.99 4.43 -7.46
CA TYR A 238 7.94 5.88 -7.66
C TYR A 238 7.15 6.22 -8.91
N ARG A 239 6.80 7.51 -9.05
CA ARG A 239 6.15 8.02 -10.25
C ARG A 239 7.17 8.53 -11.26
N THR A 240 6.99 8.17 -12.53
CA THR A 240 7.93 8.53 -13.61
C THR A 240 7.76 9.95 -14.14
N ASP A 241 6.64 10.59 -13.82
CA ASP A 241 6.32 11.97 -14.22
C ASP A 241 7.05 13.05 -13.39
N GLY A 242 7.81 12.65 -12.37
CA GLY A 242 8.53 13.58 -11.49
C GLY A 242 7.63 14.41 -10.57
N THR A 243 6.33 14.13 -10.52
CA THR A 243 5.39 14.86 -9.65
C THR A 243 5.52 14.48 -8.18
N SER A 244 6.17 13.34 -7.91
CA SER A 244 6.57 12.92 -6.58
C SER A 244 8.04 12.53 -6.60
N SER A 245 8.86 13.29 -5.87
CA SER A 245 10.28 12.96 -5.64
C SER A 245 10.47 11.85 -4.60
N GLU A 246 9.38 11.36 -4.00
CA GLU A 246 9.39 10.37 -2.94
C GLU A 246 9.08 8.97 -3.49
N ALA A 247 9.88 7.99 -3.10
CA ALA A 247 9.60 6.59 -3.42
C ALA A 247 8.83 5.91 -2.27
N GLU A 248 7.84 5.10 -2.60
CA GLU A 248 7.02 4.39 -1.62
C GLU A 248 7.52 2.95 -1.43
N LEU A 249 7.81 2.60 -0.18
CA LEU A 249 8.27 1.26 0.19
C LEU A 249 7.13 0.25 0.37
N SER A 250 5.90 0.72 0.61
CA SER A 250 4.71 -0.13 0.77
C SER A 250 3.85 -0.04 -0.48
N CYS A 251 4.35 -0.66 -1.55
CA CYS A 251 3.91 -0.43 -2.92
C CYS A 251 2.86 -1.46 -3.42
N GLY A 252 2.31 -2.26 -2.50
CA GLY A 252 1.25 -3.23 -2.79
C GLY A 252 1.72 -4.53 -3.47
N LEU A 253 3.03 -4.77 -3.53
CA LEU A 253 3.61 -6.05 -3.96
C LEU A 253 3.52 -7.10 -2.85
N THR A 254 3.43 -8.37 -3.27
CA THR A 254 3.55 -9.52 -2.37
C THR A 254 5.02 -9.85 -2.08
N GLY A 255 5.30 -10.58 -0.99
CA GLY A 255 6.67 -11.00 -0.67
C GLY A 255 7.34 -11.81 -1.80
N ARG A 256 6.57 -12.66 -2.49
CA ARG A 256 7.05 -13.40 -3.68
C ARG A 256 7.45 -12.48 -4.83
N GLN A 257 6.68 -11.42 -5.07
CA GLN A 257 7.01 -10.43 -6.10
C GLN A 257 8.24 -9.62 -5.73
N VAL A 258 8.38 -9.23 -4.45
CA VAL A 258 9.60 -8.56 -3.96
C VAL A 258 10.82 -9.45 -4.18
N GLU A 259 10.75 -10.73 -3.79
CA GLU A 259 11.84 -11.68 -3.97
C GLU A 259 12.20 -11.92 -5.44
N ALA A 260 11.19 -12.06 -6.31
CA ALA A 260 11.40 -12.24 -7.75
C ALA A 260 12.10 -11.02 -8.37
N VAL A 261 11.70 -9.81 -8.01
CA VAL A 261 12.34 -8.57 -8.47
C VAL A 261 13.80 -8.49 -8.00
N LEU A 262 14.06 -8.77 -6.72
CA LEU A 262 15.42 -8.73 -6.17
C LEU A 262 16.31 -9.78 -6.86
N SER A 263 15.80 -11.00 -7.06
CA SER A 263 16.53 -12.08 -7.73
C SER A 263 16.83 -11.76 -9.20
N PHE A 264 15.87 -11.17 -9.91
CA PHE A 264 16.05 -10.73 -11.28
C PHE A 264 17.14 -9.65 -11.39
N ALA A 265 17.10 -8.66 -10.51
CA ALA A 265 18.08 -7.59 -10.49
C ALA A 265 19.49 -8.12 -10.19
N GLU A 266 19.62 -9.05 -9.22
CA GLU A 266 20.89 -9.70 -8.89
C GLU A 266 21.51 -10.39 -10.12
N GLN A 267 20.70 -11.14 -10.87
CA GLN A 267 21.18 -11.92 -12.01
C GLN A 267 21.52 -11.08 -13.25
N ARG A 268 20.86 -9.93 -13.41
CA ARG A 268 20.83 -9.20 -14.68
C ARG A 268 21.45 -7.80 -14.64
N TRP A 269 21.44 -7.14 -13.49
CA TRP A 269 21.88 -5.73 -13.38
C TRP A 269 23.18 -5.55 -12.59
N VAL A 270 23.57 -6.55 -11.81
CA VAL A 270 24.69 -6.45 -10.86
C VAL A 270 25.92 -7.28 -11.28
N ARG A 271 26.01 -7.60 -12.58
CA ARG A 271 27.09 -8.43 -13.13
C ARG A 271 28.45 -7.76 -13.10
#